data_AF-D2Q9Y5-F1
#
_entry.id   AF-D2Q9Y5-F1
#
_cell.length_a   1.000
_cell.length_b   1.000
_cell.length_c   1.000
_cell.angle_alpha   90.00
_cell.angle_beta   90.00
_cell.angle_gamma   90.00
#
_symmetry.space_group_name_H-M   'P 1'
#
loop_
_entity.id
_entity.type
_entity.pdbx_description
1 polymer ?
#
loop_
_entity_poly.entity_id
_entity_poly.type
_entity_poly.pdbx_seq_one_letter_code
_entity_poly.pdbx_strand_id
1 'polypeptide(L)'
;MTDIYERLADENDPAPTTAPAAQFTGGRASDLMASLMAEDADATAILTALAGPGRPTGDEKREKSVQERFRVPASWSSYIEYAAKREGLNKSRYLKALIIQDARAHHEEHRLQAA
;
A
#
# COMPACT_ATOMS: atom_id res chain seq x y z
N MET A 1 -12.06 4.83 16.24
CA MET A 1 -11.76 3.80 15.23
C MET A 1 -10.38 4.14 14.69
N THR A 2 -9.33 3.81 15.44
CA THR A 2 -7.95 4.22 15.12
C THR A 2 -7.55 3.69 13.77
N ASP A 3 -7.06 4.59 12.93
CA ASP A 3 -6.77 4.36 11.52
C ASP A 3 -5.63 3.33 11.43
N ILE A 4 -5.76 2.32 10.57
CA ILE A 4 -4.76 1.25 10.41
C ILE A 4 -3.38 1.84 10.04
N TYR A 5 -3.40 3.03 9.43
CA TYR A 5 -2.22 3.82 9.10
C TYR A 5 -1.55 4.49 10.31
N GLU A 6 -2.27 4.85 11.37
CA GLU A 6 -1.68 5.34 12.63
C GLU A 6 -0.97 4.22 13.39
N ARG A 7 -1.50 2.99 13.34
CA ARG A 7 -0.88 1.81 13.98
C ARG A 7 0.43 1.39 13.33
N LEU A 8 0.58 1.61 12.02
CA LEU A 8 1.82 1.33 11.29
C LEU A 8 2.87 2.44 11.47
N ALA A 9 2.44 3.62 11.92
CA ALA A 9 3.29 4.78 12.17
C ALA A 9 3.72 4.90 13.65
N ASP A 10 3.26 4.01 14.53
CA ASP A 10 3.75 3.93 15.91
C ASP A 10 5.13 3.28 15.91
N GLU A 11 6.16 4.10 15.66
CA GLU A 11 7.58 3.73 15.67
C GLU A 11 8.09 3.35 17.09
N ASN A 12 7.22 3.27 18.10
CA ASN A 12 7.56 2.99 19.50
C ASN A 12 7.27 1.55 19.96
N ASP A 13 7.08 0.59 19.04
CA ASP A 13 7.19 -0.81 19.44
C ASP A 13 8.58 -1.04 20.04
N PRO A 14 8.68 -1.61 21.27
CA PRO A 14 9.97 -1.81 21.91
C PRO A 14 10.83 -2.65 20.98
N ALA A 15 12.02 -2.13 20.65
CA ALA A 15 12.98 -2.85 19.83
C ALA A 15 13.11 -4.27 20.38
N PRO A 16 13.03 -5.31 19.53
CA PRO A 16 13.02 -6.68 20.01
C PRO A 16 14.25 -6.89 20.90
N THR A 17 14.02 -7.36 22.14
CA THR A 17 15.08 -7.56 23.15
C THR A 17 16.12 -8.58 22.70
N THR A 18 15.80 -9.36 21.67
CA THR A 18 16.72 -10.27 20.97
C THR A 18 16.95 -9.71 19.57
N ALA A 19 18.22 -9.56 19.18
CA ALA A 19 18.55 -9.19 17.81
C ALA A 19 17.87 -10.15 16.83
N PRO A 20 17.26 -9.64 15.73
CA PRO A 20 16.67 -10.51 14.74
C PRO A 20 17.72 -11.48 14.24
N ALA A 21 17.36 -12.76 14.15
CA ALA A 21 18.25 -13.78 13.59
C ALA A 21 18.63 -13.35 12.17
N ALA A 22 19.92 -13.35 11.87
CA ALA A 22 20.40 -13.01 10.54
C ALA A 22 19.76 -13.94 9.50
N GLN A 23 19.10 -13.34 8.50
CA GLN A 23 18.43 -14.10 7.44
C GLN A 23 19.42 -14.93 6.60
N PHE A 24 20.69 -14.49 6.54
CA PHE A 24 21.78 -15.16 5.86
C PHE A 24 23.02 -15.16 6.75
N THR A 25 23.72 -16.30 6.84
CA THR A 25 24.97 -16.45 7.60
C THR A 25 25.99 -17.29 6.81
N GLY A 26 27.27 -17.19 7.17
CA GLY A 26 28.35 -17.99 6.58
C GLY A 26 28.57 -17.73 5.09
N GLY A 27 28.83 -18.79 4.32
CA GLY A 27 29.15 -18.70 2.89
C GLY A 27 28.09 -17.96 2.07
N ARG A 28 26.80 -18.17 2.36
CA ARG A 28 25.70 -17.47 1.66
C ARG A 28 25.72 -15.96 1.86
N ALA A 29 26.10 -15.48 3.04
CA ALA A 29 26.24 -14.05 3.28
C ALA A 29 27.47 -13.47 2.54
N SER A 30 28.56 -14.24 2.49
CA SER A 30 29.78 -13.88 1.75
C SER A 30 29.51 -13.78 0.25
N ASP A 31 28.78 -14.73 -0.33
CA ASP A 31 28.47 -14.76 -1.77
C ASP A 31 27.54 -13.60 -2.17
N LEU A 32 26.58 -13.24 -1.30
CA LEU A 32 25.73 -12.07 -1.50
C LEU A 32 26.54 -10.76 -1.45
N MET A 33 27.46 -10.63 -0.48
CA MET A 33 28.34 -9.47 -0.39
C MET A 33 29.26 -9.37 -1.61
N ALA A 34 29.84 -10.50 -2.06
CA ALA A 34 30.64 -10.55 -3.27
C ALA A 34 29.83 -10.13 -4.52
N SER A 35 28.59 -10.59 -4.61
CA SER A 35 27.67 -10.22 -5.70
C SER A 35 27.33 -8.72 -5.70
N LEU A 36 27.20 -8.11 -4.51
CA LEU A 36 26.92 -6.68 -4.37
C LEU A 36 28.14 -5.79 -4.68
N MET A 37 29.35 -6.33 -4.53
CA MET A 37 30.62 -5.62 -4.73
C MET A 37 31.19 -5.77 -6.16
N ALA A 38 30.52 -6.51 -7.05
CA ALA A 38 30.95 -6.61 -8.43
C ALA A 38 30.65 -5.31 -9.19
N GLU A 39 31.61 -4.84 -10.01
CA GLU A 39 31.59 -3.49 -10.62
C GLU A 39 30.37 -3.22 -11.53
N ASP A 40 29.78 -4.27 -12.11
CA ASP A 40 28.60 -4.19 -12.98
C ASP A 40 27.31 -4.75 -12.31
N ALA A 41 27.32 -4.96 -10.99
CA ALA A 41 26.19 -5.55 -10.30
C ALA A 41 25.01 -4.57 -10.21
N ASP A 42 23.85 -4.98 -10.72
CA ASP A 42 22.59 -4.29 -10.42
C ASP A 42 22.13 -4.63 -9.00
N ALA A 43 22.61 -3.85 -8.04
CA ALA A 43 22.25 -3.97 -6.63
C ALA A 43 20.73 -3.93 -6.41
N THR A 44 19.98 -3.24 -7.27
CA THR A 44 18.51 -3.17 -7.18
C THR A 44 17.89 -4.51 -7.52
N ALA A 45 18.36 -5.18 -8.58
CA ALA A 45 17.89 -6.50 -8.97
C ALA A 45 18.20 -7.56 -7.90
N ILE A 46 19.40 -7.52 -7.32
CA ILE A 46 19.83 -8.43 -6.25
C ILE A 46 18.94 -8.25 -5.00
N LEU A 47 18.72 -7.01 -4.57
CA LEU A 47 17.86 -6.71 -3.42
C LEU A 47 16.39 -7.04 -3.68
N THR A 48 15.92 -6.89 -4.91
CA THR A 48 14.56 -7.27 -5.32
C THR A 48 14.37 -8.78 -5.23
N ALA A 49 15.34 -9.58 -5.68
CA ALA A 49 15.28 -11.03 -5.57
C ALA A 49 15.26 -11.53 -4.11
N LEU A 50 15.91 -10.78 -3.20
CA LEU A 50 15.96 -11.08 -1.76
C LEU A 50 14.69 -10.66 -0.99
N ALA A 51 13.91 -9.74 -1.53
CA ALA A 51 12.79 -9.10 -0.83
C ALA A 51 11.57 -9.99 -0.58
N GLY A 52 11.50 -11.16 -1.21
CA GLY A 52 10.36 -12.09 -1.10
C GLY A 52 9.12 -11.65 -1.89
N PRO A 53 8.16 -12.56 -2.08
CA PRO A 53 6.93 -12.28 -2.81
C PRO A 53 6.07 -11.24 -2.11
N GLY A 54 5.59 -10.23 -2.85
CA GLY A 54 4.69 -9.19 -2.36
C GLY A 54 5.33 -7.86 -1.98
N ARG A 55 6.66 -7.72 -2.07
CA ARG A 55 7.29 -6.39 -1.99
C ARG A 55 7.13 -5.71 -3.36
N PRO A 56 6.59 -4.48 -3.40
CA PRO A 56 6.42 -3.78 -4.66
C PRO A 56 7.79 -3.59 -5.32
N THR A 57 7.94 -4.21 -6.49
CA THR A 57 9.15 -4.06 -7.31
C THR A 57 9.11 -2.69 -7.96
N GLY A 58 10.25 -2.05 -8.20
CA GLY A 58 10.27 -0.76 -8.93
C GLY A 58 9.56 -0.81 -10.30
N ASP A 59 9.49 -2.02 -10.87
CA ASP A 59 8.81 -2.34 -12.13
C ASP A 59 7.30 -2.60 -12.01
N GLU A 60 6.74 -2.71 -10.78
CA GLU A 60 5.29 -2.73 -10.60
C GLU A 60 4.73 -1.35 -10.96
N LYS A 61 4.37 -1.22 -12.23
CA LYS A 61 3.75 -0.03 -12.80
C LYS A 61 2.43 0.21 -12.09
N ARG A 62 2.43 1.14 -11.15
CA ARG A 62 1.20 1.72 -10.61
C ARG A 62 0.35 2.20 -11.78
N GLU A 63 -0.92 1.84 -11.76
CA GLU A 63 -1.87 2.43 -12.69
C GLU A 63 -1.80 3.96 -12.57
N LYS A 64 -1.77 4.64 -13.71
CA LYS A 64 -1.63 6.09 -13.74
C LYS A 64 -2.86 6.71 -13.10
N SER A 65 -2.66 7.67 -12.19
CA SER A 65 -3.76 8.47 -11.66
C SER A 65 -4.33 9.35 -12.77
N VAL A 66 -5.65 9.31 -12.94
CA VAL A 66 -6.39 10.14 -13.90
C VAL A 66 -7.23 11.16 -13.13
N GLN A 67 -7.24 12.42 -13.60
CA GLN A 67 -8.16 13.43 -13.09
C GLN A 67 -9.45 13.41 -13.92
N GLU A 68 -10.53 12.93 -13.32
CA GLU A 68 -11.84 12.95 -13.95
C GLU A 68 -12.68 14.14 -13.47
N ARG A 69 -13.50 14.68 -14.38
CA ARG A 69 -14.40 15.81 -14.10
C ARG A 69 -15.85 15.33 -14.18
N PHE A 70 -16.53 15.32 -13.05
CA PHE A 70 -17.96 15.00 -12.96
C PHE A 70 -18.79 16.26 -12.76
N ARG A 71 -20.00 16.28 -13.32
CA ARG A 71 -21.01 17.30 -13.01
C ARG A 71 -22.04 16.68 -12.09
N VAL A 72 -22.34 17.38 -11.00
CA VAL A 72 -23.34 16.97 -10.02
C VAL A 72 -24.29 18.13 -9.71
N PRO A 73 -25.55 17.84 -9.34
CA PRO A 73 -26.45 18.85 -8.80
C PRO A 73 -25.84 19.58 -7.59
N ALA A 74 -26.21 20.85 -7.41
CA ALA A 74 -25.71 21.66 -6.31
C ALA A 74 -26.02 21.04 -4.93
N SER A 75 -27.23 20.48 -4.76
CA SER A 75 -27.64 19.80 -3.52
C SER A 75 -26.71 18.63 -3.17
N TRP A 76 -26.25 17.89 -4.17
CA TRP A 76 -25.32 16.78 -3.97
C TRP A 76 -23.92 17.27 -3.62
N SER A 77 -23.43 18.32 -4.29
CA SER A 77 -22.13 18.91 -3.95
C SER A 77 -22.11 19.42 -2.49
N SER A 78 -23.17 20.10 -2.06
CA SER A 78 -23.30 20.58 -0.67
C SER A 78 -23.36 19.43 0.33
N TYR A 79 -24.08 18.35 0.00
CA TYR A 79 -24.12 17.15 0.84
C TYR A 79 -22.74 16.49 0.96
N ILE A 80 -22.04 16.28 -0.16
CA ILE A 80 -20.70 15.68 -0.20
C ILE A 80 -19.71 16.52 0.62
N GLU A 81 -19.78 17.84 0.51
CA GLU A 81 -18.98 18.76 1.32
C GLU A 81 -19.19 18.59 2.82
N TYR A 82 -20.46 18.52 3.23
CA TYR A 82 -20.82 18.35 4.63
C TYR A 82 -20.36 16.98 5.15
N ALA A 83 -20.63 15.92 4.39
CA ALA A 83 -20.26 14.55 4.76
C ALA A 83 -18.74 14.39 4.85
N ALA A 84 -17.99 14.93 3.88
CA ALA A 84 -16.53 14.90 3.90
C ALA A 84 -15.96 15.63 5.13
N LYS A 85 -16.48 16.83 5.47
CA LYS A 85 -16.08 17.56 6.68
C LYS A 85 -16.37 16.80 7.96
N ARG A 86 -17.54 16.14 8.04
CA ARG A 86 -17.92 15.32 9.20
C ARG A 86 -16.93 14.18 9.45
N GLU A 87 -16.37 13.61 8.39
CA GLU A 87 -15.38 12.53 8.47
C GLU A 87 -13.92 13.03 8.52
N GLY A 88 -13.70 14.34 8.53
CA GLY A 88 -12.35 14.92 8.51
C GLY A 88 -11.61 14.71 7.18
N LEU A 89 -12.35 14.42 6.10
CA LEU A 89 -11.82 14.11 4.78
C LEU A 89 -12.00 15.28 3.81
N ASN A 90 -11.12 15.35 2.80
CA ASN A 90 -11.34 16.19 1.64
C ASN A 90 -12.31 15.50 0.65
N LYS A 91 -13.04 16.27 -0.16
CA LYS A 91 -14.07 15.77 -1.09
C LYS A 91 -13.58 14.61 -1.95
N SER A 92 -12.38 14.73 -2.54
CA SER A 92 -11.83 13.68 -3.41
C SER A 92 -11.51 12.39 -2.65
N ARG A 93 -11.05 12.49 -1.40
CA ARG A 93 -10.81 11.32 -0.55
C ARG A 93 -12.12 10.65 -0.14
N TYR A 94 -13.12 11.46 0.20
CA TYR A 94 -14.45 10.98 0.55
C TYR A 94 -15.10 10.23 -0.62
N LEU A 95 -15.08 10.82 -1.83
CA LEU A 95 -15.58 10.18 -3.05
C LEU A 95 -14.83 8.88 -3.38
N LYS A 96 -13.49 8.88 -3.24
CA LYS A 96 -12.71 7.67 -3.45
C LYS A 96 -13.10 6.56 -2.46
N ALA A 97 -13.32 6.90 -1.20
CA ALA A 97 -13.74 5.93 -0.18
C ALA A 97 -15.09 5.31 -0.52
N LEU A 98 -16.06 6.12 -0.97
CA LEU A 98 -17.37 5.64 -1.41
C LEU A 98 -17.26 4.66 -2.58
N ILE A 99 -16.49 4.99 -3.62
CA ILE A 99 -16.31 4.11 -4.79
C ILE A 99 -15.68 2.77 -4.38
N ILE A 100 -14.66 2.80 -3.50
CA ILE A 100 -14.02 1.56 -3.02
C ILE A 100 -14.98 0.72 -2.19
N GLN A 101 -15.78 1.35 -1.33
CA GLN A 101 -16.77 0.65 -0.51
C GLN A 101 -17.84 -0.01 -1.38
N ASP A 102 -18.34 0.71 -2.37
CA ASP A 102 -19.33 0.22 -3.33
C ASP A 102 -18.80 -0.95 -4.17
N ALA A 103 -17.58 -0.83 -4.69
CA ALA A 103 -16.92 -1.91 -5.43
C ALA A 103 -16.73 -3.17 -4.58
N ARG A 104 -16.38 -3.02 -3.28
CA ARG A 104 -16.27 -4.16 -2.36
C ARG A 104 -17.62 -4.85 -2.13
N ALA A 105 -18.68 -4.07 -1.90
CA ALA A 105 -20.02 -4.61 -1.71
C ALA A 105 -20.48 -5.39 -2.96
N HIS A 106 -20.30 -4.83 -4.16
CA HIS A 106 -20.64 -5.51 -5.40
C HIS A 106 -19.83 -6.79 -5.64
N HIS A 107 -18.53 -6.79 -5.32
CA HIS A 107 -17.72 -8.01 -5.41
C HIS A 107 -18.20 -9.10 -4.45
N GLU A 108 -18.62 -8.74 -3.23
CA GLU A 108 -19.18 -9.68 -2.26
C GLU A 108 -20.53 -10.25 -2.72
N GLU A 109 -21.42 -9.42 -3.27
CA GLU A 109 -22.70 -9.85 -3.85
C GLU A 109 -22.51 -10.85 -4.99
N HIS A 110 -21.60 -10.56 -5.92
CA HIS A 110 -21.28 -11.47 -7.02
C HIS A 110 -20.68 -12.80 -6.53
N ARG A 111 -19.86 -12.76 -5.48
CA ARG A 111 -19.27 -13.99 -4.90
C ARG A 111 -20.33 -14.86 -4.23
N LEU A 112 -21.33 -14.27 -3.59
CA LEU A 112 -22.42 -14.98 -2.92
C LEU A 112 -23.44 -15.55 -3.90
N GLN A 113 -23.65 -14.91 -5.05
CA GLN A 113 -24.52 -15.43 -6.12
C GLN A 113 -23.87 -16.54 -6.96
N ALA A 114 -22.53 -16.61 -6.97
CA ALA A 114 -21.76 -17.61 -7.70
C ALA A 114 -21.45 -18.88 -6.88
N ALA A 115 -21.90 -18.96 -5.63
CA ALA A 115 -21.76 -20.11 -4.73
C ALA A 115 -23.10 -20.85 -4.58
#